data_AF-A0A0S3RMA1-F1
#
_entry.id   AF-A0A0S3RMA1-F1
#
_cell.length_a   1.000
_cell.length_b   1.000
_cell.length_c   1.000
_cell.angle_alpha   90.00
_cell.angle_beta   90.00
_cell.angle_gamma   90.00
#
_symmetry.space_group_name_H-M   'P 1'
#
loop_
_entity.id
_entity.type
_entity.pdbx_description
1 polymer ?
#
loop_
_entity_poly.entity_id
_entity_poly.type
_entity_poly.pdbx_seq_one_letter_code
_entity_poly.pdbx_strand_id
1 'polypeptide(L)'
;MHERVKSQIQHQTERYAKYSNKGKREVIFEEGDWVWLHLSKNRFPTQRKSKLNSRGDGPFRVVQRINNNAYRLELPCEYDVSATFNVCDLTPFVGDLEQDEDEEPQDLKTNPSQEGGDDDKLLAKGPITRSMAKQIQEGLKSFPKEGAKLLFTWAIMKYF
;
A
#
# COMPACT_ATOMS: atom_id res chain seq x y z
N MET A 1 -21.51 35.13 11.21
CA MET A 1 -21.22 33.79 11.78
C MET A 1 -20.88 32.75 10.71
N HIS A 2 -21.67 32.62 9.63
CA HIS A 2 -21.40 31.66 8.56
C HIS A 2 -20.06 31.83 7.83
N GLU A 3 -19.58 33.07 7.71
CA GLU A 3 -18.33 33.38 7.02
C GLU A 3 -17.10 32.78 7.71
N ARG A 4 -17.03 32.85 9.05
CA ARG A 4 -15.93 32.26 9.84
C ARG A 4 -15.87 30.74 9.68
N VAL A 5 -17.03 30.07 9.67
CA VAL A 5 -17.13 28.61 9.48
C VAL A 5 -16.68 28.22 8.07
N LYS A 6 -17.10 28.97 7.04
CA LYS A 6 -16.70 28.74 5.64
C LYS A 6 -15.19 28.85 5.48
N SER A 7 -14.57 29.91 5.98
CA SER A 7 -13.12 30.11 5.92
C SER A 7 -12.36 29.01 6.65
N GLN A 8 -12.87 28.55 7.79
CA GLN A 8 -12.23 27.47 8.54
C GLN A 8 -12.30 26.13 7.81
N ILE A 9 -13.42 25.80 7.17
CA ILE A 9 -13.52 24.59 6.34
C ILE A 9 -12.53 24.66 5.18
N GLN A 10 -12.50 25.77 4.44
CA GLN A 10 -11.57 25.96 3.32
C GLN A 10 -10.11 25.79 3.74
N HIS A 11 -9.70 26.47 4.81
CA HIS A 11 -8.35 26.38 5.34
C HIS A 11 -7.98 24.93 5.75
N GLN A 12 -8.90 24.20 6.39
CA GLN A 12 -8.67 22.81 6.75
C GLN A 12 -8.59 21.89 5.51
N THR A 13 -9.44 22.11 4.51
CA THR A 13 -9.39 21.39 3.22
C THR A 13 -8.07 21.61 2.51
N GLU A 14 -7.59 22.85 2.43
CA GLU A 14 -6.30 23.19 1.81
C GLU A 14 -5.12 22.56 2.54
N ARG A 15 -5.11 22.61 3.88
CA ARG A 15 -4.07 21.97 4.69
C ARG A 15 -4.03 20.46 4.45
N TYR A 16 -5.20 19.83 4.42
CA TYR A 16 -5.30 18.39 4.15
C TYR A 16 -4.81 18.04 2.75
N ALA A 17 -5.20 18.81 1.73
CA ALA A 17 -4.74 18.63 0.36
C ALA A 17 -3.22 18.76 0.24
N LYS A 18 -2.62 19.80 0.82
CA LYS A 18 -1.16 20.01 0.82
C LYS A 18 -0.41 18.86 1.47
N TYR A 19 -0.91 18.34 2.59
CA TYR A 19 -0.27 17.22 3.29
C TYR A 19 -0.45 15.89 2.55
N SER A 20 -1.66 15.60 2.08
CA SER A 20 -1.99 14.34 1.39
C SER A 20 -1.33 14.23 0.01
N ASN A 21 -1.14 15.36 -0.68
CA ASN A 21 -0.50 15.40 -1.99
C ASN A 21 1.02 15.63 -1.91
N LYS A 22 1.58 15.75 -0.69
CA LYS A 22 3.02 15.91 -0.52
C LYS A 22 3.76 14.71 -1.11
N GLY A 23 4.63 14.97 -2.10
CA GLY A 23 5.42 13.95 -2.78
C GLY A 23 4.70 13.15 -3.87
N LYS A 24 3.43 13.48 -4.18
CA LYS A 24 2.71 12.90 -5.32
C LYS A 24 2.91 13.76 -6.56
N ARG A 25 3.19 13.14 -7.71
CA ARG A 25 3.19 13.81 -9.02
C ARG A 25 1.77 13.85 -9.56
N GLU A 26 1.41 14.95 -10.20
CA GLU A 26 0.15 15.03 -10.93
C GLU A 26 0.32 14.27 -12.25
N VAL A 27 -0.57 13.30 -12.49
CA VAL A 27 -0.63 12.54 -13.74
C VAL A 27 -1.94 12.92 -14.42
N ILE A 28 -1.84 13.46 -15.62
CA ILE A 28 -2.97 13.91 -16.42
C ILE A 28 -2.95 13.11 -17.72
N PHE A 29 -4.09 12.55 -18.08
CA PHE A 29 -4.29 11.87 -19.36
C PHE A 29 -5.24 12.70 -20.21
N GLU A 30 -4.96 12.78 -21.50
CA GLU A 30 -5.84 13.39 -22.48
C GLU A 30 -6.60 12.33 -23.27
N GLU A 31 -7.64 12.77 -23.98
CA GLU A 31 -8.42 11.88 -24.84
C GLU A 31 -7.56 11.39 -26.01
N GLY A 32 -7.52 10.06 -26.22
CA GLY A 32 -6.64 9.43 -27.20
C GLY A 32 -5.36 8.84 -26.63
N ASP A 33 -4.99 9.16 -25.38
CA ASP A 33 -3.84 8.57 -24.73
C ASP A 33 -4.03 7.06 -24.50
N TRP A 34 -2.93 6.33 -24.60
CA TRP A 34 -2.89 4.91 -24.30
C TRP A 34 -2.46 4.70 -22.85
N VAL A 35 -3.19 3.85 -22.14
CA VAL A 35 -2.93 3.56 -20.73
C VAL A 35 -3.05 2.06 -20.45
N TRP A 36 -2.18 1.56 -19.57
CA TRP A 36 -2.32 0.25 -18.95
C TRP A 36 -3.36 0.32 -17.83
N LEU A 37 -4.21 -0.69 -17.75
CA LEU A 37 -5.24 -0.81 -16.72
C LEU A 37 -4.82 -1.75 -15.60
N HIS A 38 -4.85 -1.30 -14.35
CA HIS A 38 -4.58 -2.12 -13.18
C HIS A 38 -5.74 -3.07 -12.85
N LEU A 39 -5.48 -4.37 -12.89
CA LEU A 39 -6.45 -5.40 -12.54
C LEU A 39 -6.44 -5.67 -11.03
N SER A 40 -7.34 -5.03 -10.30
CA SER A 40 -7.58 -5.33 -8.88
C SER A 40 -8.51 -6.53 -8.71
N LYS A 41 -8.26 -7.36 -7.67
CA LYS A 41 -9.05 -8.59 -7.42
C LYS A 41 -10.53 -8.29 -7.11
N ASN A 42 -10.80 -7.15 -6.47
CA ASN A 42 -12.16 -6.77 -6.07
C ASN A 42 -13.02 -6.38 -7.27
N ARG A 43 -12.43 -5.72 -8.27
CA ARG A 43 -13.13 -5.29 -9.48
C ARG A 43 -13.10 -6.34 -10.58
N PHE A 44 -12.00 -7.08 -10.70
CA PHE A 44 -11.76 -8.06 -11.77
C PHE A 44 -11.46 -9.46 -11.22
N PRO A 45 -12.45 -10.13 -10.58
CA PRO A 45 -12.25 -11.47 -10.04
C PRO A 45 -11.97 -12.50 -11.16
N THR A 46 -12.60 -12.32 -12.32
CA THR A 46 -12.47 -13.23 -13.47
C THR A 46 -11.10 -13.14 -14.12
N GLN A 47 -10.56 -11.93 -14.29
CA GLN A 47 -9.26 -11.71 -14.92
C GLN A 47 -8.10 -12.03 -13.96
N ARG A 48 -8.25 -11.67 -12.69
CA ARG A 48 -7.21 -11.90 -11.67
C ARG A 48 -7.52 -13.08 -10.76
N LYS A 49 -7.32 -14.29 -11.30
CA LYS A 49 -7.56 -15.55 -10.59
C LYS A 49 -6.50 -15.87 -9.51
N SER A 50 -5.24 -15.45 -9.71
CA SER A 50 -4.14 -15.73 -8.79
C SER A 50 -3.29 -14.49 -8.49
N LYS A 51 -2.46 -14.56 -7.44
CA LYS A 51 -1.47 -13.51 -7.12
C LYS A 51 -0.32 -13.44 -8.13
N LEU A 52 -0.06 -14.53 -8.87
CA LEU A 52 1.03 -14.65 -9.85
C LEU A 52 0.63 -14.14 -11.24
N ASN A 53 -0.66 -13.92 -11.51
CA ASN A 53 -1.11 -13.33 -12.76
C ASN A 53 -0.59 -11.88 -12.88
N SER A 54 -0.45 -11.38 -14.11
CA SER A 54 -0.10 -9.99 -14.37
C SER A 54 -1.03 -9.04 -13.61
N ARG A 55 -0.46 -7.92 -13.17
CA ARG A 55 -1.20 -6.90 -12.42
C ARG A 55 -1.88 -5.87 -13.32
N GLY A 56 -1.39 -5.71 -14.53
CA GLY A 56 -1.95 -4.83 -15.55
C GLY A 56 -2.44 -5.62 -16.74
N ASP A 57 -3.39 -5.03 -17.44
CA ASP A 57 -3.91 -5.49 -18.73
C ASP A 57 -3.77 -4.36 -19.75
N GLY A 58 -3.81 -4.74 -21.03
CA GLY A 58 -3.34 -4.07 -22.25
C GLY A 58 -3.42 -2.54 -22.36
N PRO A 59 -2.83 -1.98 -23.42
CA PRO A 59 -3.04 -0.58 -23.74
C PRO A 59 -4.50 -0.35 -24.13
N PHE A 60 -5.22 0.37 -23.29
CA PHE A 60 -6.55 0.88 -23.57
C PHE A 60 -6.48 2.36 -23.90
N ARG A 61 -7.33 2.81 -24.81
CA ARG A 61 -7.42 4.22 -25.17
C ARG A 61 -8.33 4.95 -24.20
N VAL A 62 -7.91 6.13 -23.74
CA VAL A 62 -8.77 7.06 -23.00
C VAL A 62 -9.76 7.66 -23.99
N VAL A 63 -11.05 7.38 -23.80
CA VAL A 63 -12.15 7.89 -24.63
C VAL A 63 -12.56 9.27 -24.16
N GLN A 64 -12.60 9.49 -22.85
CA GLN A 64 -13.10 10.72 -22.27
C GLN A 64 -12.48 11.01 -20.91
N ARG A 65 -12.13 12.26 -20.66
CA ARG A 65 -11.76 12.75 -19.32
C ARG A 65 -12.98 13.30 -18.60
N ILE A 66 -13.37 12.67 -17.48
CA ILE A 66 -14.50 13.13 -16.67
C ILE A 66 -14.02 14.17 -15.64
N ASN A 67 -12.90 13.89 -14.97
CA ASN A 67 -12.18 14.83 -14.10
C ASN A 67 -10.70 14.43 -14.03
N ASN A 68 -9.85 15.19 -13.34
CA ASN A 68 -8.41 14.87 -13.21
C ASN A 68 -8.14 13.49 -12.58
N ASN A 69 -9.11 12.94 -11.85
CA ASN A 69 -8.99 11.70 -11.09
C ASN A 69 -9.73 10.51 -11.73
N ALA A 70 -10.52 10.73 -12.78
CA ALA A 70 -11.46 9.75 -13.32
C ALA A 70 -11.58 9.88 -14.84
N TYR A 71 -11.31 8.75 -15.51
CA TYR A 71 -11.20 8.66 -16.96
C TYR A 71 -12.05 7.51 -17.47
N ARG A 72 -12.63 7.67 -18.65
CA ARG A 72 -13.39 6.62 -19.34
C ARG A 72 -12.51 5.98 -20.40
N LEU A 73 -12.35 4.66 -20.34
CA LEU A 73 -11.56 3.90 -21.30
C LEU A 73 -12.43 3.24 -22.36
N GLU A 74 -11.82 2.90 -23.48
CA GLU A 74 -12.39 2.01 -24.48
C GLU A 74 -12.19 0.57 -24.03
N LEU A 75 -13.08 0.09 -23.16
CA LEU A 75 -12.99 -1.25 -22.59
C LEU A 75 -13.88 -2.24 -23.37
N PRO A 76 -13.35 -3.42 -23.73
CA PRO A 76 -14.15 -4.48 -24.32
C PRO A 76 -15.28 -4.97 -23.40
N CYS A 77 -16.38 -5.46 -23.99
CA CYS A 77 -17.57 -5.88 -23.23
C CYS A 77 -17.31 -7.08 -22.31
N GLU A 78 -16.25 -7.85 -22.56
CA GLU A 78 -15.86 -9.06 -21.82
C GLU A 78 -15.50 -8.78 -20.36
N TYR A 79 -15.15 -7.54 -20.00
CA TYR A 79 -14.73 -7.21 -18.64
C TYR A 79 -15.89 -7.08 -17.65
N ASP A 80 -17.14 -6.94 -18.12
CA ASP A 80 -18.36 -6.80 -17.28
C ASP A 80 -18.21 -5.81 -16.11
N VAL A 81 -17.46 -4.71 -16.34
CA VAL A 81 -17.31 -3.62 -15.37
C VAL A 81 -17.57 -2.28 -16.04
N SER A 82 -17.82 -1.25 -15.23
CA SER A 82 -17.89 0.11 -15.76
C SER A 82 -16.57 0.52 -16.42
N ALA A 83 -16.67 1.24 -17.54
CA ALA A 83 -15.50 1.72 -18.28
C ALA A 83 -14.81 2.95 -17.64
N THR A 84 -15.25 3.38 -16.45
CA THR A 84 -14.71 4.56 -15.75
C THR A 84 -13.73 4.13 -14.66
N PHE A 85 -12.51 4.65 -14.71
CA PHE A 85 -11.40 4.25 -13.85
C PHE A 85 -10.79 5.45 -13.13
N ASN A 86 -10.27 5.20 -11.94
CA ASN A 86 -9.54 6.21 -11.18
C ASN A 86 -8.10 6.34 -11.75
N VAL A 87 -7.49 7.52 -11.65
CA VAL A 87 -6.08 7.73 -12.07
C VAL A 87 -5.12 6.74 -11.40
N CYS A 88 -5.40 6.31 -10.16
CA CYS A 88 -4.60 5.31 -9.43
C CYS A 88 -4.65 3.91 -10.05
N ASP A 89 -5.66 3.61 -10.87
CA ASP A 89 -5.80 2.33 -11.56
C ASP A 89 -5.20 2.38 -12.98
N LEU A 90 -4.63 3.52 -13.39
CA LEU A 90 -4.11 3.73 -14.74
C LEU A 90 -2.61 3.96 -14.69
N THR A 91 -1.91 3.54 -15.73
CA THR A 91 -0.48 3.81 -15.91
C THR A 91 -0.25 4.23 -17.36
N PRO A 92 0.49 5.32 -17.62
CA PRO A 92 0.77 5.75 -18.99
C PRO A 92 1.41 4.60 -19.78
N PHE A 93 0.94 4.40 -21.02
CA PHE A 93 1.60 3.52 -21.96
C PHE A 93 2.65 4.33 -22.72
N VAL A 94 3.92 4.10 -22.41
CA VAL A 94 5.04 4.59 -23.24
C VAL A 94 5.37 3.46 -24.22
N GLY A 95 5.06 3.67 -25.50
CA GLY A 95 5.49 2.73 -26.54
C GLY A 95 7.01 2.78 -26.69
N ASP A 96 7.63 1.78 -27.33
CA ASP A 96 9.09 1.68 -27.55
C ASP A 96 9.71 2.82 -28.40
N LEU A 97 8.97 3.91 -28.64
CA LEU A 97 9.43 5.08 -29.35
C LEU A 97 9.86 6.12 -28.31
N GLU A 98 11.18 6.14 -28.10
CA GLU A 98 11.95 7.16 -27.40
C GLU A 98 12.01 6.98 -25.87
N GLN A 99 12.90 6.06 -25.47
CA GLN A 99 13.58 6.13 -24.18
C GLN A 99 14.44 7.40 -24.17
N ASP A 100 13.84 8.56 -23.90
CA ASP A 100 14.60 9.65 -23.30
C ASP A 100 15.01 9.19 -21.90
N GLU A 101 16.32 9.17 -21.67
CA GLU A 101 17.03 8.46 -20.60
C GLU A 101 16.78 9.02 -19.18
N ASP A 102 15.74 9.82 -18.99
CA ASP A 102 15.50 10.63 -17.78
C ASP A 102 14.28 10.19 -16.93
N GLU A 103 13.42 9.27 -17.39
CA GLU A 103 12.31 8.75 -16.58
C GLU A 103 12.66 7.41 -15.92
N GLU A 104 13.32 7.52 -14.76
CA GLU A 104 13.53 6.43 -13.81
C GLU A 104 12.17 5.73 -13.52
N PRO A 105 12.05 4.41 -13.80
CA PRO A 105 10.86 3.65 -13.44
C PRO A 105 10.56 3.86 -11.96
N GLN A 106 9.39 4.42 -11.65
CA GLN A 106 9.00 4.62 -10.26
C GLN A 106 8.88 3.26 -9.59
N ASP A 107 9.93 2.86 -8.89
CA ASP A 107 9.92 1.73 -7.98
C ASP A 107 8.80 1.96 -6.96
N LEU A 108 7.65 1.31 -7.18
CA LEU A 108 6.52 1.22 -6.24
C LEU A 108 6.87 0.36 -5.03
N LYS A 109 8.09 0.47 -4.52
CA LYS A 109 8.53 -0.18 -3.30
C LYS A 109 9.78 0.47 -2.72
N THR A 110 9.65 1.71 -2.25
CA THR A 110 10.53 2.15 -1.16
C THR A 110 10.22 1.27 0.06
N ASN A 111 11.07 0.27 0.33
CA ASN A 111 11.19 -0.27 1.68
C ASN A 111 11.93 0.79 2.51
N PRO A 112 11.33 1.39 3.54
CA PRO A 112 12.09 2.17 4.49
C PRO A 112 12.76 1.17 5.44
N SER A 113 13.89 0.60 5.03
CA SER A 113 14.80 0.02 6.02
C SER A 113 15.46 1.19 6.73
N GLN A 114 14.83 1.60 7.83
CA GLN A 114 15.31 2.61 8.76
C GLN A 114 16.57 2.07 9.45
N GLU A 115 17.72 2.60 9.09
CA GLU A 115 18.95 2.42 9.86
C GLU A 115 18.88 3.35 11.07
N GLY A 116 18.48 2.80 12.21
CA GLY A 116 18.47 3.47 13.50
C GLY A 116 19.56 2.87 14.38
N GLY A 117 20.59 3.67 14.65
CA GLY A 117 21.60 3.38 15.67
C GLY A 117 21.12 3.65 17.09
N ASP A 118 21.67 2.83 17.98
CA ASP A 118 21.90 2.91 19.43
C ASP A 118 20.75 3.03 20.46
N ASP A 119 20.77 1.98 21.30
CA ASP A 119 20.69 1.95 22.76
C ASP A 119 19.47 2.54 23.46
N ASP A 120 18.43 1.72 23.58
CA ASP A 120 17.64 1.60 24.81
C ASP A 120 17.02 0.20 24.93
N LYS A 121 17.28 -0.42 26.08
CA LYS A 121 16.95 -1.81 26.46
C LYS A 121 15.44 -2.06 26.45
N LEU A 122 14.86 -2.45 25.30
CA LEU A 122 13.44 -2.78 25.18
C LEU A 122 13.19 -4.25 24.78
N LEU A 123 12.44 -4.90 25.65
CA LEU A 123 11.87 -6.25 25.61
C LEU A 123 11.39 -6.65 24.20
N ALA A 124 12.17 -7.49 23.52
CA ALA A 124 11.92 -7.92 22.15
C ALA A 124 10.61 -8.72 22.02
N LYS A 125 9.61 -8.09 21.40
CA LYS A 125 8.42 -8.76 20.84
C LYS A 125 8.77 -9.27 19.44
N GLY A 126 9.51 -10.37 19.36
CA GLY A 126 9.90 -11.02 18.10
C GLY A 126 10.26 -12.50 18.31
N PRO A 127 10.43 -13.29 17.22
CA PRO A 127 10.81 -14.69 17.31
C PRO A 127 12.10 -14.85 18.12
N ILE A 128 12.07 -15.70 19.16
CA ILE A 128 13.20 -15.86 20.08
C ILE A 128 14.37 -16.51 19.32
N THR A 129 15.46 -15.77 19.18
CA THR A 129 16.71 -16.30 18.63
C THR A 129 17.51 -17.05 19.69
N ARG A 130 18.50 -17.86 19.27
CA ARG A 130 19.30 -18.71 20.17
C ARG A 130 20.06 -17.92 21.25
N SER A 131 20.55 -16.73 20.94
CA SER A 131 21.22 -15.86 21.93
C SER A 131 20.22 -15.35 22.98
N MET A 132 19.02 -14.95 22.56
CA MET A 132 17.95 -14.51 23.44
C MET A 132 17.50 -15.63 24.38
N ALA A 133 17.37 -16.86 23.87
CA ALA A 133 17.03 -18.03 24.69
C ALA A 133 18.08 -18.28 25.79
N LYS A 134 19.38 -18.16 25.47
CA LYS A 134 20.45 -18.27 26.47
C LYS A 134 20.36 -17.17 27.54
N GLN A 135 20.09 -15.94 27.13
CA GLN A 135 20.00 -14.80 28.04
C GLN A 135 18.80 -14.92 28.99
N ILE A 136 17.66 -15.41 28.49
CA ILE A 136 16.48 -15.73 29.32
C ILE A 136 16.81 -16.84 30.31
N GLN A 137 17.54 -17.88 29.88
CA GLN A 137 17.96 -18.96 30.78
C GLN A 137 18.94 -18.51 31.86
N GLU A 138 19.86 -17.62 31.55
CA GLU A 138 20.77 -17.03 32.54
C GLU A 138 20.02 -16.13 33.53
N GLY A 139 19.08 -15.32 33.04
CA GLY A 139 18.20 -14.52 33.89
C GLY A 139 17.33 -15.36 34.82
N LEU A 140 16.83 -16.51 34.36
CA LEU A 140 16.05 -17.44 35.20
C LEU A 140 16.90 -18.12 36.28
N LYS A 141 18.22 -18.25 36.10
CA LYS A 141 19.13 -18.83 37.10
C LYS A 141 19.42 -17.89 38.26
N SER A 142 19.24 -16.58 38.10
CA SER A 142 19.49 -15.59 39.16
C SER A 142 18.31 -15.33 40.08
N PHE A 143 17.14 -15.93 39.83
CA PHE A 143 15.99 -15.79 40.74
C PHE A 143 16.13 -16.75 41.93
N PRO A 144 16.04 -16.26 43.18
CA PRO A 144 16.04 -17.11 44.36
C PRO A 144 14.83 -18.07 44.28
N LYS A 145 15.10 -19.36 44.49
CA LYS A 145 14.08 -20.40 44.49
C LYS A 145 13.29 -20.36 45.80
N GLU A 146 12.38 -19.41 45.92
CA GLU A 146 11.35 -19.44 46.96
C GLU A 146 9.95 -19.42 46.33
N GLY A 147 9.32 -20.59 46.41
CA GLY A 147 7.87 -20.84 46.47
C GLY A 147 6.91 -20.04 45.59
N ALA A 148 6.56 -20.58 44.42
CA ALA A 148 5.16 -20.69 43.97
C ALA A 148 5.08 -21.60 42.72
N LYS A 149 4.53 -22.81 42.88
CA LYS A 149 4.05 -23.66 41.78
C LYS A 149 2.58 -23.30 41.52
N LEU A 150 2.10 -23.56 40.29
CA LEU A 150 0.72 -23.42 39.77
C LEU A 150 0.47 -22.00 39.23
N LEU A 151 0.22 -21.73 37.94
CA LEU A 151 -0.79 -22.31 37.03
C LEU A 151 -0.45 -21.92 35.56
N PHE A 152 0.24 -22.74 34.77
CA PHE A 152 0.42 -22.42 33.34
C PHE A 152 0.46 -23.64 32.40
N THR A 153 -0.19 -24.74 32.77
CA THR A 153 -0.28 -25.96 31.93
C THR A 153 -1.71 -26.43 31.62
N TRP A 154 -2.73 -25.60 31.84
CA TRP A 154 -4.13 -26.00 31.60
C TRP A 154 -4.90 -25.03 30.69
N ALA A 155 -4.39 -24.75 29.49
CA ALA A 155 -5.19 -24.02 28.49
C ALA A 155 -4.88 -24.37 27.02
N ILE A 156 -4.19 -25.49 26.74
CA ILE A 156 -3.92 -25.94 25.34
C ILE A 156 -4.52 -27.33 25.04
N MET A 157 -5.19 -27.99 25.99
CA MET A 157 -5.96 -29.22 25.74
C MET A 157 -7.46 -29.01 25.86
N LYS A 158 -8.00 -28.00 25.19
CA LYS A 158 -9.43 -27.92 24.88
C LYS A 158 -9.53 -27.37 23.47
N TYR A 159 -10.25 -28.06 22.61
CA TYR A 159 -10.28 -27.93 21.14
C TYR A 159 -9.03 -28.57 20.49
N PHE A 160 -8.97 -29.86 20.12
CA PHE A 160 -9.86 -30.62 19.22
C PHE A 160 -10.51 -29.77 18.12
#